data_AF-A0A8J1TUI2-F1
#
_entry.id   AF-A0A8J1TUI2-F1
#
_cell.length_a   1.000
_cell.length_b   1.000
_cell.length_c   1.000
_cell.angle_alpha   90.00
_cell.angle_beta   90.00
_cell.angle_gamma   90.00
#
_symmetry.space_group_name_H-M   'P 1'
#
loop_
_entity.id
_entity.type
_entity.pdbx_description
1 polymer ?
#
loop_
_entity_poly.entity_id
_entity_poly.type
_entity_poly.pdbx_seq_one_letter_code
_entity_poly.pdbx_strand_id
1 'polypeptide(L)'
;MCVRIEIQTKKKKQIQSAMSTTTKSSPGVLPNELNSTELIATLATLTKTLTSLEQTIQEQTILTGQLIKRKHVHSGKEIHNKDPLKQSTFQKLDKKVIVHVKVVFLKIGEIDTIKEQFNTDAFIQARWREPALDDICPKEIDKIDLEQYFNPGIFVDNAIGDLKEDVWHLIEFDEKKQAFLLEKRRVKGLLLENLELKDFPFDTQDLTLTLTSELPESDLEILPDPNELSSINVKSFVDEQEWHLHDHVETRTKITTSEYSSAKHKHCSLSITARASRRPAFYVWNILVMMLFISGLIFSTFAIPTSQIAVRLKLAFTLVLTAVTFKFVVNQSLPKIPYLTYLDRYVLTSMGFLCIISIWHSVLAFLHSDDNVVQTVDGYGLLAFGILYTLFQILYYLFVYVATLYKRQKMVRLDKKHKIRLAIQDQRKTASLCFDNHARVKTETILASPKRTPKPRTSLPGISR
;
A
#
# COMPACT_ATOMS: atom_id res chain seq x y z
N MET A 1 30.70 10.25 7.98
CA MET A 1 30.00 10.68 9.22
C MET A 1 30.57 11.98 9.80
N CYS A 2 31.91 12.14 9.89
CA CYS A 2 32.56 13.38 10.38
C CYS A 2 32.19 14.67 9.61
N VAL A 3 32.14 14.63 8.27
CA VAL A 3 31.78 15.82 7.45
C VAL A 3 30.35 16.29 7.71
N ARG A 4 29.42 15.36 8.01
CA ARG A 4 28.02 15.69 8.26
C ARG A 4 27.82 16.35 9.63
N ILE A 5 28.65 15.99 10.61
CA ILE A 5 28.67 16.62 11.94
C ILE A 5 29.25 18.03 11.85
N GLU A 6 30.34 18.21 11.10
CA GLU A 6 31.02 19.50 10.96
C GLU A 6 30.16 20.57 10.27
N ILE A 7 29.39 20.17 9.25
CA ILE A 7 28.42 21.02 8.54
C ILE A 7 27.26 21.42 9.47
N GLN A 8 26.75 20.50 10.32
CA GLN A 8 25.68 20.80 11.27
C GLN A 8 26.14 21.77 12.38
N THR A 9 27.38 21.64 12.86
CA THR A 9 27.96 22.60 13.82
C THR A 9 28.18 23.99 13.24
N LYS A 10 28.61 24.12 11.97
CA LYS A 10 28.75 25.43 11.30
C LYS A 10 27.39 26.09 11.07
N LYS A 11 26.36 25.31 10.69
CA LYS A 11 24.99 25.80 10.52
C LYS A 11 24.39 26.31 11.85
N LYS A 12 24.65 25.60 12.96
CA LYS A 12 24.18 26.00 14.30
C LYS A 12 24.85 27.29 14.81
N LYS A 13 26.16 27.47 14.56
CA LYS A 13 26.91 28.70 14.91
C LYS A 13 26.46 29.92 14.11
N GLN A 14 26.14 29.77 12.81
CA GLN A 14 25.64 30.88 12.00
C GLN A 14 24.22 31.31 12.40
N ILE A 15 23.34 30.37 12.76
CA ILE A 15 21.99 30.70 13.22
C ILE A 15 22.02 31.38 14.61
N GLN A 16 22.92 30.97 15.51
CA GLN A 16 23.11 31.64 16.81
C GLN A 16 23.69 33.04 16.68
N SER A 17 24.60 33.26 15.72
CA SER A 17 25.12 34.60 15.40
C SER A 17 24.00 35.52 14.92
N ALA A 18 23.13 35.04 14.04
CA ALA A 18 22.03 35.83 13.47
C ALA A 18 20.94 36.21 14.48
N MET A 19 20.62 35.31 15.43
CA MET A 19 19.66 35.59 16.52
C MET A 19 20.20 36.56 17.58
N SER A 20 21.52 36.59 17.80
CA SER A 20 22.13 37.50 18.77
C SER A 20 22.13 38.97 18.32
N THR A 21 22.11 39.22 17.01
CA THR A 21 22.01 40.57 16.43
C THR A 21 20.58 41.13 16.42
N THR A 22 19.55 40.29 16.62
CA THR A 22 18.13 40.70 16.60
C THR A 22 17.54 40.94 18.00
N THR A 23 18.29 40.68 19.08
CA THR A 23 17.76 40.69 20.47
C THR A 23 18.42 41.72 21.39
N LYS A 24 18.88 42.86 20.85
CA LYS A 24 19.24 44.04 21.66
C LYS A 24 18.32 45.23 21.36
N SER A 25 17.08 45.14 21.84
CA SER A 25 16.25 46.32 22.14
C SER A 25 15.39 45.99 23.36
N SER A 26 15.61 46.71 24.47
CA SER A 26 14.77 46.66 25.67
C SER A 26 13.40 47.31 25.41
N PRO A 27 12.35 46.92 26.15
CA PRO A 27 10.99 47.34 25.86
C PRO A 27 10.67 48.68 26.54
N GLY A 28 10.10 49.61 25.79
CA GLY A 28 9.48 50.80 26.35
C GLY A 28 9.48 51.99 25.39
N VAL A 29 8.27 52.52 25.17
CA VAL A 29 7.94 53.80 24.51
C VAL A 29 7.73 53.71 22.98
N LEU A 30 6.46 53.83 22.59
CA LEU A 30 6.05 54.25 21.24
C LEU A 30 6.47 55.72 21.06
N PRO A 31 7.06 56.09 19.91
CA PRO A 31 6.39 57.15 19.16
C PRO A 31 6.48 57.06 17.63
N ASN A 32 5.56 57.82 17.05
CA ASN A 32 5.32 58.18 15.66
C ASN A 32 6.53 58.55 14.80
N GLU A 33 6.27 58.47 13.49
CA GLU A 33 7.06 58.92 12.32
C GLU A 33 8.11 57.94 11.80
N LEU A 34 7.68 57.20 10.76
CA LEU A 34 8.50 56.27 9.97
C LEU A 34 9.54 57.07 9.17
N ASN A 35 10.79 57.10 9.64
CA ASN A 35 11.90 57.67 8.89
C ASN A 35 12.18 56.84 7.62
N SER A 36 11.85 57.39 6.45
CA SER A 36 12.03 56.77 5.15
C SER A 36 13.49 56.35 4.88
N THR A 37 14.45 57.02 5.52
CA THR A 37 15.89 56.76 5.41
C THR A 37 16.32 55.47 6.13
N GLU A 38 15.72 55.11 7.27
CA GLU A 38 15.99 53.84 7.97
C GLU A 38 15.41 52.63 7.22
N LEU A 39 14.24 52.80 6.60
CA LEU A 39 13.63 51.78 5.75
C LEU A 39 14.47 51.50 4.49
N ILE A 40 15.02 52.55 3.86
CA ILE A 40 15.91 52.39 2.72
C ILE A 40 17.24 51.74 3.13
N ALA A 41 17.80 52.11 4.29
CA ALA A 41 19.03 51.50 4.79
C ALA A 41 18.85 50.02 5.15
N THR A 42 17.73 49.65 5.77
CA THR A 42 17.41 48.25 6.09
C THR A 42 17.13 47.42 4.84
N LEU A 43 16.41 47.96 3.85
CA LEU A 43 16.20 47.32 2.55
C LEU A 43 17.51 47.13 1.75
N ALA A 44 18.40 48.12 1.76
CA ALA A 44 19.72 48.03 1.13
C ALA A 44 20.62 46.97 1.80
N THR A 45 20.50 46.82 3.12
CA THR A 45 21.24 45.80 3.88
C THR A 45 20.68 44.41 3.60
N LEU A 46 19.35 44.26 3.54
CA LEU A 46 18.67 43.02 3.16
C LEU A 46 19.02 42.55 1.75
N THR A 47 19.01 43.46 0.76
CA THR A 47 19.39 43.13 -0.63
C THR A 47 20.86 42.71 -0.75
N LYS A 48 21.77 43.32 0.01
CA LYS A 48 23.17 42.85 0.09
C LYS A 48 23.30 41.48 0.73
N THR A 49 22.50 41.16 1.76
CA THR A 49 22.52 39.82 2.37
C THR A 49 21.93 38.74 1.45
N LEU A 50 20.88 39.09 0.69
CA LEU A 50 20.25 38.18 -0.28
C LEU A 50 21.21 37.85 -1.43
N THR A 51 21.87 38.85 -2.00
CA THR A 51 22.85 38.64 -3.09
C THR A 51 24.07 37.83 -2.62
N SER A 52 24.53 38.03 -1.38
CA SER A 52 25.58 37.19 -0.78
C SER A 52 25.13 35.74 -0.56
N LEU A 53 23.87 35.52 -0.17
CA LEU A 53 23.31 34.17 -0.04
C LEU A 53 23.18 33.48 -1.39
N GLU A 54 22.75 34.18 -2.43
CA GLU A 54 22.68 33.64 -3.80
C GLU A 54 24.06 33.21 -4.31
N GLN A 55 25.10 34.03 -4.12
CA GLN A 55 26.47 33.65 -4.47
C GLN A 55 26.93 32.40 -3.71
N THR A 56 26.61 32.30 -2.41
CA THR A 56 26.99 31.14 -1.60
C THR A 56 26.29 29.86 -2.07
N ILE A 57 25.01 29.95 -2.47
CA ILE A 57 24.24 28.82 -3.03
C ILE A 57 24.83 28.39 -4.37
N GLN A 58 25.22 29.34 -5.22
CA GLN A 58 25.80 29.06 -6.53
C GLN A 58 27.17 28.38 -6.42
N GLU A 59 28.02 28.82 -5.48
CA GLU A 59 29.28 28.14 -5.16
C GLU A 59 29.05 26.71 -4.62
N GLN A 60 28.09 26.52 -3.71
CA GLN A 60 27.76 25.19 -3.19
C GLN A 60 27.22 24.26 -4.29
N THR A 61 26.48 24.80 -5.26
CA THR A 61 25.93 24.05 -6.41
C THR A 61 27.04 23.61 -7.36
N ILE A 62 28.01 24.48 -7.63
CA ILE A 62 29.21 24.15 -8.42
C ILE A 62 30.04 23.07 -7.70
N LEU A 63 30.21 23.21 -6.38
CA LEU A 63 31.01 22.27 -5.59
C LEU A 63 30.32 20.88 -5.47
N THR A 64 28.99 20.84 -5.39
CA THR A 64 28.22 19.58 -5.49
C THR A 64 28.26 18.98 -6.90
N GLY A 65 28.20 19.79 -7.95
CA GLY A 65 28.41 19.34 -9.34
C GLY A 65 29.81 18.76 -9.58
N GLN A 66 30.85 19.36 -8.99
CA GLN A 66 32.22 18.85 -9.03
C GLN A 66 32.39 17.58 -8.19
N LEU A 67 31.69 17.45 -7.06
CA LEU A 67 31.67 16.22 -6.26
C LEU A 67 30.93 15.07 -6.97
N ILE A 68 29.86 15.37 -7.72
CA ILE A 68 29.16 14.38 -8.55
C ILE A 68 30.06 13.92 -9.71
N LYS A 69 30.77 14.84 -10.38
CA LYS A 69 31.80 14.49 -11.38
C LYS A 69 32.94 13.67 -10.79
N ARG A 70 33.45 14.01 -9.60
CA ARG A 70 34.49 13.21 -8.92
C ARG A 70 34.00 11.84 -8.48
N LYS A 71 32.73 11.70 -8.08
CA LYS A 71 32.12 10.40 -7.73
C LYS A 71 31.93 9.52 -8.98
N HIS A 72 31.58 10.11 -10.13
CA HIS A 72 31.57 9.40 -11.42
C HIS A 72 32.97 8.99 -11.89
N VAL A 73 34.01 9.80 -11.64
CA VAL A 73 35.40 9.47 -12.00
C VAL A 73 36.02 8.40 -11.07
N HIS A 74 35.65 8.36 -9.78
CA HIS A 74 36.09 7.29 -8.86
C HIS A 74 35.30 5.98 -9.00
N SER A 75 34.07 6.01 -9.53
CA SER A 75 33.33 4.78 -9.89
C SER A 75 33.77 4.18 -11.23
N GLY A 76 34.69 4.82 -11.96
CA GLY A 76 35.16 4.42 -13.28
C GLY A 76 36.53 3.72 -13.32
N LYS A 77 37.09 3.32 -12.17
CA LYS A 77 38.34 2.55 -12.10
C LYS A 77 38.17 1.31 -11.22
N GLU A 78 37.47 0.33 -11.78
CA GLU A 78 37.72 -1.12 -11.65
C GLU A 78 36.63 -1.84 -12.47
N ILE A 79 36.75 -1.76 -13.79
CA ILE A 79 36.12 -2.73 -14.69
C ILE A 79 37.28 -3.38 -15.42
N HIS A 80 37.72 -4.50 -14.87
CA HIS A 80 38.50 -5.46 -15.62
C HIS A 80 37.72 -5.80 -16.89
N ASN A 81 38.40 -5.62 -18.02
CA ASN A 81 38.01 -5.98 -19.37
C ASN A 81 37.05 -7.20 -19.41
N LYS A 82 35.74 -6.95 -19.50
CA LYS A 82 34.78 -7.91 -20.01
C LYS A 82 34.50 -7.49 -21.45
N ASP A 83 34.67 -8.44 -22.34
CA ASP A 83 34.49 -8.31 -23.79
C ASP A 83 33.22 -7.53 -24.17
N PRO A 84 33.25 -6.74 -25.26
CA PRO A 84 32.09 -6.01 -25.72
C PRO A 84 31.01 -6.98 -26.23
N LEU A 85 29.80 -6.85 -25.68
CA LEU A 85 28.56 -7.49 -26.14
C LEU A 85 28.63 -9.02 -26.32
N LYS A 86 28.42 -9.76 -25.23
CA LYS A 86 27.44 -10.86 -25.33
C LYS A 86 26.05 -10.22 -25.24
N GLN A 87 25.49 -9.85 -26.39
CA GLN A 87 24.04 -9.96 -26.56
C GLN A 87 23.69 -11.34 -26.01
N SER A 88 22.92 -11.40 -24.92
CA SER A 88 22.19 -12.62 -24.57
C SER A 88 21.39 -12.94 -25.82
N THR A 89 21.91 -13.89 -26.59
CA THR A 89 21.26 -14.35 -27.80
C THR A 89 19.97 -14.95 -27.25
N PHE A 90 18.84 -14.27 -27.47
CA PHE A 90 17.54 -14.79 -27.11
C PHE A 90 17.37 -16.09 -27.90
N GLN A 91 17.78 -17.19 -27.27
CA GLN A 91 17.63 -18.51 -27.80
C GLN A 91 16.14 -18.77 -27.67
N LYS A 92 15.43 -18.63 -28.81
CA LYS A 92 14.00 -18.84 -28.89
C LYS A 92 13.70 -20.18 -28.23
N LEU A 93 13.00 -20.14 -27.10
CA LEU A 93 12.64 -21.37 -26.40
C LEU A 93 11.63 -22.11 -27.28
N ASP A 94 11.95 -23.37 -27.63
CA ASP A 94 11.06 -24.22 -28.43
C ASP A 94 9.74 -24.53 -27.70
N LYS A 95 9.69 -24.33 -26.37
CA LYS A 95 8.52 -24.55 -25.53
C LYS A 95 8.37 -23.44 -24.50
N LYS A 96 7.13 -23.00 -24.32
CA LYS A 96 6.71 -22.06 -23.29
C LYS A 96 7.05 -22.61 -21.90
N VAL A 97 7.81 -21.84 -21.12
CA VAL A 97 8.20 -22.20 -19.75
C VAL A 97 7.11 -21.73 -18.79
N ILE A 98 6.65 -22.64 -17.95
CA ILE A 98 5.68 -22.33 -16.90
C ILE A 98 6.45 -22.14 -15.60
N VAL A 99 6.28 -20.96 -15.00
CA VAL A 99 6.84 -20.63 -13.69
C VAL A 99 5.73 -20.60 -12.66
N HIS A 100 5.84 -21.46 -11.67
CA HIS A 100 4.96 -21.50 -10.52
C HIS A 100 5.47 -20.55 -9.44
N VAL A 101 4.64 -19.62 -9.00
CA VAL A 101 5.02 -18.60 -8.04
C VAL A 101 4.15 -18.64 -6.80
N LYS A 102 4.81 -18.49 -5.65
CA LYS A 102 4.19 -18.34 -4.34
C LYS A 102 4.74 -17.08 -3.68
N VAL A 103 3.85 -16.29 -3.07
CA VAL A 103 4.24 -15.12 -2.28
C VAL A 103 3.76 -15.28 -0.85
N VAL A 104 4.64 -14.94 0.09
CA VAL A 104 4.33 -14.85 1.51
C VAL A 104 4.61 -13.44 1.99
N PHE A 105 3.58 -12.71 2.37
CA PHE A 105 3.74 -11.41 3.03
C PHE A 105 4.23 -11.64 4.46
N LEU A 106 5.52 -11.40 4.71
CA LEU A 106 6.14 -11.58 6.02
C LEU A 106 5.77 -10.45 6.97
N LYS A 107 5.76 -9.22 6.44
CA LYS A 107 5.42 -8.00 7.18
C LYS A 107 4.77 -7.00 6.24
N ILE A 108 3.63 -6.47 6.64
CA ILE A 108 3.06 -5.26 6.03
C ILE A 108 3.28 -4.11 7.03
N GLY A 109 3.89 -3.04 6.53
CA GLY A 109 4.20 -1.83 7.28
C GLY A 109 3.06 -0.82 7.25
N GLU A 110 3.43 0.45 7.29
CA GLU A 110 2.51 1.59 7.23
C GLU A 110 1.87 1.69 5.84
N ILE A 111 0.57 2.04 5.82
CA ILE A 111 -0.22 2.28 4.62
C ILE A 111 -0.45 3.79 4.51
N ASP A 112 0.21 4.45 3.57
CA ASP A 112 0.06 5.89 3.35
C ASP A 112 -1.12 6.14 2.40
N THR A 113 -2.26 6.54 2.95
CA THR A 113 -3.48 6.80 2.17
C THR A 113 -3.33 8.02 1.26
N ILE A 114 -2.48 8.99 1.60
CA ILE A 114 -2.32 10.23 0.82
C ILE A 114 -1.41 9.99 -0.39
N LYS A 115 -0.36 9.19 -0.20
CA LYS A 115 0.60 8.85 -1.26
C LYS A 115 0.25 7.58 -2.03
N GLU A 116 -0.83 6.89 -1.66
CA GLU A 116 -1.29 5.68 -2.35
C GLU A 116 -0.17 4.60 -2.42
N GLN A 117 0.49 4.38 -1.28
CA GLN A 117 1.62 3.46 -1.19
C GLN A 117 1.63 2.72 0.15
N PHE A 118 2.25 1.54 0.18
CA PHE A 118 2.44 0.78 1.41
C PHE A 118 3.82 0.12 1.47
N ASN A 119 4.34 -0.05 2.69
CA ASN A 119 5.62 -0.72 2.91
C ASN A 119 5.42 -2.22 3.12
N THR A 120 6.27 -3.05 2.51
CA THR A 120 6.15 -4.52 2.62
C THR A 120 7.50 -5.23 2.71
N ASP A 121 7.53 -6.33 3.44
CA ASP A 121 8.57 -7.37 3.43
C ASP A 121 7.88 -8.65 2.94
N ALA A 122 8.19 -9.03 1.71
CA ALA A 122 7.58 -10.17 1.04
C ALA A 122 8.65 -11.22 0.71
N PHE A 123 8.29 -12.47 0.89
CA PHE A 123 9.05 -13.62 0.44
C PHE A 123 8.40 -14.19 -0.82
N ILE A 124 9.18 -14.31 -1.88
CA ILE A 124 8.73 -14.71 -3.21
C ILE A 124 9.51 -15.97 -3.58
N GLN A 125 8.78 -17.00 -3.98
CA GLN A 125 9.36 -18.26 -4.44
C GLN A 125 8.85 -18.52 -5.84
N ALA A 126 9.75 -18.61 -6.80
CA ALA A 126 9.48 -18.99 -8.17
C ALA A 126 10.09 -20.37 -8.43
N ARG A 127 9.32 -21.26 -9.03
CA ARG A 127 9.69 -22.65 -9.33
C ARG A 127 9.41 -22.94 -10.80
N TRP A 128 10.42 -23.39 -11.53
CA TRP A 128 10.28 -23.83 -12.93
C TRP A 128 11.03 -25.13 -13.16
N ARG A 129 10.67 -25.83 -14.23
CA ARG A 129 11.31 -27.09 -14.61
C ARG A 129 12.56 -26.80 -15.44
N GLU A 130 13.66 -27.46 -15.11
CA GLU A 130 14.93 -27.35 -15.85
C GLU A 130 15.40 -28.75 -16.32
N PRO A 131 15.01 -29.19 -17.53
CA PRO A 131 15.32 -30.52 -18.02
C PRO A 131 16.83 -30.82 -18.15
N ALA A 132 17.67 -29.79 -18.32
CA ALA A 132 19.12 -29.98 -18.43
C ALA A 132 19.77 -30.53 -17.15
N LEU A 133 19.07 -30.46 -16.02
CA LEU A 133 19.53 -30.90 -14.71
C LEU A 133 18.97 -32.29 -14.30
N ASP A 134 18.14 -32.94 -15.14
CA ASP A 134 17.45 -34.21 -14.81
C ASP A 134 18.44 -35.37 -14.54
N ASP A 135 19.63 -35.37 -15.17
CA ASP A 135 20.62 -36.48 -15.10
C ASP A 135 21.72 -36.27 -14.03
N ILE A 136 21.69 -35.17 -13.29
CA ILE A 136 22.78 -34.82 -12.37
C ILE A 136 22.64 -35.53 -11.02
N CYS A 137 23.75 -36.06 -10.52
CA CYS A 137 23.78 -36.70 -9.21
C CYS A 137 23.56 -35.68 -8.08
N PRO A 138 22.72 -35.99 -7.06
CA PRO A 138 22.42 -35.06 -5.96
C PRO A 138 23.62 -34.57 -5.14
N LYS A 139 24.78 -35.23 -5.26
CA LYS A 139 26.02 -34.86 -4.56
C LYS A 139 26.84 -33.78 -5.28
N GLU A 140 26.49 -33.44 -6.51
CA GLU A 140 27.19 -32.44 -7.33
C GLU A 140 26.45 -31.09 -7.40
N ILE A 141 25.26 -31.00 -6.80
CA ILE A 141 24.40 -29.80 -6.78
C ILE A 141 25.16 -28.56 -6.30
N ASP A 142 25.94 -28.67 -5.23
CA ASP A 142 26.67 -27.55 -4.62
C ASP A 142 27.80 -26.99 -5.50
N LYS A 143 28.17 -27.68 -6.58
CA LYS A 143 29.24 -27.28 -7.52
C LYS A 143 28.72 -26.66 -8.81
N ILE A 144 27.40 -26.61 -9.01
CA ILE A 144 26.79 -26.12 -10.23
C ILE A 144 26.66 -24.60 -10.15
N ASP A 145 27.17 -23.91 -11.16
CA ASP A 145 26.96 -22.48 -11.33
C ASP A 145 25.57 -22.23 -11.94
N LEU A 146 24.63 -21.86 -11.06
CA LEU A 146 23.21 -21.67 -11.41
C LEU A 146 22.99 -20.45 -12.32
N GLU A 147 23.95 -19.53 -12.42
CA GLU A 147 23.87 -18.36 -13.31
C GLU A 147 23.94 -18.73 -14.80
N GLN A 148 24.37 -19.95 -15.13
CA GLN A 148 24.49 -20.42 -16.51
C GLN A 148 23.18 -20.96 -17.09
N TYR A 149 22.17 -21.19 -16.24
CA TYR A 149 20.89 -21.77 -16.63
C TYR A 149 19.83 -20.71 -16.93
N PHE A 150 18.67 -21.15 -17.41
CA PHE A 150 17.56 -20.26 -17.72
C PHE A 150 17.13 -19.47 -16.47
N ASN A 151 17.08 -18.14 -16.61
CA ASN A 151 16.57 -17.24 -15.60
C ASN A 151 15.27 -16.58 -16.11
N PRO A 152 14.14 -16.72 -15.41
CA PRO A 152 12.87 -16.13 -15.82
C PRO A 152 12.83 -14.60 -15.70
N GLY A 153 13.82 -13.95 -15.09
CA GLY A 153 13.91 -12.48 -15.00
C GLY A 153 12.68 -11.85 -14.32
N ILE A 154 12.26 -12.42 -13.19
CA ILE A 154 11.08 -11.95 -12.46
C ILE A 154 11.42 -10.67 -11.69
N PHE A 155 10.54 -9.68 -11.72
CA PHE A 155 10.67 -8.46 -10.94
C PHE A 155 9.30 -7.98 -10.44
N VAL A 156 9.31 -7.08 -9.45
CA VAL A 156 8.10 -6.46 -8.91
C VAL A 156 7.79 -5.18 -9.70
N ASP A 157 6.65 -5.17 -10.39
CA ASP A 157 6.28 -4.10 -11.33
C ASP A 157 5.82 -2.83 -10.60
N ASN A 158 5.05 -2.97 -9.52
CA ASN A 158 4.49 -1.84 -8.78
C ASN A 158 5.41 -1.31 -7.67
N ALA A 159 6.72 -1.48 -7.80
CA ALA A 159 7.70 -0.99 -6.84
C ALA A 159 7.97 0.51 -7.00
N ILE A 160 8.08 1.24 -5.89
CA ILE A 160 8.48 2.65 -5.87
C ILE A 160 9.96 2.75 -5.48
N GLY A 161 10.80 3.09 -6.46
CA GLY A 161 12.25 3.19 -6.27
C GLY A 161 12.93 1.82 -6.17
N ASP A 162 14.15 1.80 -5.63
CA ASP A 162 14.94 0.58 -5.53
C ASP A 162 14.47 -0.30 -4.37
N LEU A 163 14.11 -1.53 -4.68
CA LEU A 163 13.80 -2.55 -3.69
C LEU A 163 15.09 -3.15 -3.11
N LYS A 164 15.09 -3.44 -1.82
CA LYS A 164 16.14 -4.28 -1.23
C LYS A 164 15.79 -5.73 -1.47
N GLU A 165 16.56 -6.39 -2.32
CA GLU A 165 16.36 -7.78 -2.71
C GLU A 165 17.52 -8.67 -2.24
N ASP A 166 17.19 -9.76 -1.57
CA ASP A 166 18.12 -10.86 -1.30
C ASP A 166 17.63 -12.08 -2.10
N VAL A 167 18.40 -12.54 -3.09
CA VAL A 167 18.04 -13.64 -4.00
C VAL A 167 18.95 -14.85 -3.75
N TRP A 168 18.37 -16.04 -3.70
CA TRP A 168 19.11 -17.30 -3.67
C TRP A 168 18.39 -18.39 -4.46
N HIS A 169 19.16 -19.34 -4.97
CA HIS A 169 18.67 -20.41 -5.83
C HIS A 169 18.85 -21.76 -5.16
N LEU A 170 17.92 -22.67 -5.39
CA LEU A 170 17.92 -24.05 -4.87
C LEU A 170 17.43 -25.00 -5.95
N ILE A 171 17.93 -26.23 -5.96
CA ILE A 171 17.43 -27.28 -6.85
C ILE A 171 16.58 -28.26 -6.03
N GLU A 172 15.36 -28.52 -6.47
CA GLU A 172 14.49 -29.57 -5.93
C GLU A 172 14.26 -30.64 -7.00
N PHE A 173 14.34 -31.91 -6.61
CA PHE A 173 13.98 -33.02 -7.48
C PHE A 173 12.59 -33.53 -7.11
N ASP A 174 11.74 -33.69 -8.11
CA ASP A 174 10.44 -34.31 -7.95
C ASP A 174 10.56 -35.85 -7.82
N GLU A 175 9.49 -36.53 -7.41
CA GLU A 175 9.42 -37.98 -7.25
C GLU A 175 9.87 -38.75 -8.51
N LYS A 176 9.69 -38.13 -9.68
CA LYS A 176 10.07 -38.65 -11.00
C LYS A 176 11.53 -38.39 -11.38
N LYS A 177 12.36 -37.89 -10.46
CA LYS A 177 13.72 -37.38 -10.68
C LYS A 177 13.79 -36.24 -11.70
N GLN A 178 12.73 -35.45 -11.81
CA GLN A 178 12.73 -34.24 -12.64
C GLN A 178 13.27 -33.08 -11.81
N ALA A 179 14.23 -32.34 -12.37
CA ALA A 179 14.84 -31.20 -11.72
C ALA A 179 13.96 -29.95 -11.85
N PHE A 180 13.71 -29.31 -10.72
CA PHE A 180 13.06 -28.01 -10.60
C PHE A 180 14.02 -27.02 -9.98
N LEU A 181 14.18 -25.87 -10.63
CA LEU A 181 14.95 -24.76 -10.10
C LEU A 181 14.01 -23.84 -9.32
N LEU A 182 14.39 -23.54 -8.08
CA LEU A 182 13.69 -22.63 -7.19
C LEU A 182 14.52 -21.37 -6.99
N GLU A 183 13.98 -20.25 -7.45
CA GLU A 183 14.45 -18.93 -7.06
C GLU A 183 13.65 -18.46 -5.85
N LYS A 184 14.35 -18.13 -4.78
CA LYS A 184 13.80 -17.56 -3.57
C LYS A 184 14.32 -16.14 -3.43
N ARG A 185 13.39 -15.20 -3.31
CA ARG A 185 13.69 -13.77 -3.18
C ARG A 185 13.01 -13.21 -1.95
N ARG A 186 13.74 -12.46 -1.15
CA ARG A 186 13.16 -11.60 -0.12
C ARG A 186 13.21 -10.16 -0.60
N VAL A 187 12.03 -9.55 -0.73
CA VAL A 187 11.87 -8.18 -1.21
C VAL A 187 11.42 -7.30 -0.05
N LYS A 188 12.11 -6.17 0.15
CA LYS A 188 11.72 -5.13 1.09
C LYS A 188 11.67 -3.78 0.42
N GLY A 189 10.55 -3.08 0.55
CA GLY A 189 10.42 -1.73 0.05
C GLY A 189 8.99 -1.22 -0.03
N LEU A 190 8.84 -0.11 -0.74
CA LEU A 190 7.57 0.57 -0.95
C LEU A 190 6.92 0.09 -2.24
N LEU A 191 5.65 -0.27 -2.16
CA LEU A 191 4.82 -0.60 -3.32
C LEU A 191 3.75 0.46 -3.51
N LEU A 192 3.44 0.76 -4.77
CA LEU A 192 2.35 1.61 -5.18
C LEU A 192 1.06 0.79 -5.19
N GLU A 193 -0.01 1.36 -4.63
CA GLU A 193 -1.35 0.78 -4.66
C GLU A 193 -2.40 1.88 -4.79
N ASN A 194 -3.28 1.75 -5.79
CA ASN A 194 -4.34 2.72 -6.00
C ASN A 194 -5.51 2.44 -5.05
N LEU A 195 -5.75 3.33 -4.09
CA LEU A 195 -6.73 3.11 -3.04
C LEU A 195 -8.13 3.61 -3.46
N GLU A 196 -9.13 2.73 -3.45
CA GLU A 196 -10.51 3.14 -3.74
C GLU A 196 -11.20 3.67 -2.48
N LEU A 197 -11.25 5.00 -2.34
CA LEU A 197 -11.75 5.69 -1.15
C LEU A 197 -13.25 6.04 -1.21
N LYS A 198 -13.99 5.55 -2.20
CA LYS A 198 -15.42 5.87 -2.38
C LYS A 198 -16.24 5.59 -1.12
N ASP A 199 -15.93 4.48 -0.46
CA ASP A 199 -16.64 4.03 0.73
C ASP A 199 -15.99 4.47 2.05
N PHE A 200 -15.02 5.40 2.00
CA PHE A 200 -14.33 5.90 3.19
C PHE A 200 -15.32 6.48 4.22
N PRO A 201 -15.16 6.18 5.53
CA PRO A 201 -14.08 5.44 6.20
C PRO A 201 -14.33 3.92 6.39
N PHE A 202 -15.35 3.37 5.71
CA PHE A 202 -15.75 1.96 5.83
C PHE A 202 -15.16 1.10 4.70
N ASP A 203 -14.03 1.53 4.14
CA ASP A 203 -13.36 0.93 3.00
C ASP A 203 -12.54 -0.31 3.38
N THR A 204 -12.39 -1.20 2.41
CA THR A 204 -11.43 -2.31 2.45
C THR A 204 -10.55 -2.15 1.24
N GLN A 205 -9.25 -2.04 1.47
CA GLN A 205 -8.26 -1.83 0.45
C GLN A 205 -7.58 -3.15 0.08
N ASP A 206 -7.27 -3.27 -1.21
CA ASP A 206 -6.64 -4.42 -1.82
C ASP A 206 -5.15 -4.08 -2.00
N LEU A 207 -4.28 -4.57 -1.10
CA LEU A 207 -2.83 -4.35 -1.12
C LEU A 207 -2.17 -5.39 -2.04
N THR A 208 -1.75 -4.97 -3.23
CA THR A 208 -1.30 -5.87 -4.28
C THR A 208 0.21 -5.82 -4.47
N LEU A 209 0.82 -7.00 -4.63
CA LEU A 209 2.16 -7.16 -5.14
C LEU A 209 2.05 -7.76 -6.55
N THR A 210 2.54 -7.04 -7.55
CA THR A 210 2.46 -7.45 -8.95
C THR A 210 3.82 -7.91 -9.43
N LEU A 211 3.90 -9.17 -9.86
CA LEU A 211 5.08 -9.79 -10.42
C LEU A 211 4.98 -9.85 -11.93
N THR A 212 6.04 -9.45 -12.61
CA THR A 212 6.16 -9.49 -14.07
C THR A 212 7.52 -10.09 -14.43
N SER A 213 7.68 -10.53 -15.69
CA SER A 213 8.94 -11.02 -16.24
C SER A 213 9.43 -10.13 -17.38
N GLU A 214 10.75 -10.02 -17.51
CA GLU A 214 11.41 -9.40 -18.66
C GLU A 214 11.12 -10.14 -19.99
N LEU A 215 10.77 -11.42 -19.91
CA LEU A 215 10.48 -12.26 -21.07
C LEU A 215 9.02 -12.08 -21.56
N PRO A 216 8.78 -12.24 -22.88
CA PRO A 216 7.45 -12.13 -23.45
C PRO A 216 6.56 -13.32 -23.08
N GLU A 217 5.25 -13.11 -23.14
CA GLU A 217 4.19 -14.11 -22.89
C GLU A 217 4.33 -15.37 -23.77
N SER A 218 4.93 -15.25 -24.96
CA SER A 218 5.14 -16.41 -25.85
C SER A 218 6.08 -17.44 -25.24
N ASP A 219 7.05 -16.98 -24.45
CA ASP A 219 8.19 -17.77 -24.00
C ASP A 219 8.00 -18.19 -22.54
N LEU A 220 7.28 -17.38 -21.75
CA LEU A 220 7.09 -17.58 -20.32
C LEU A 220 5.65 -17.30 -19.88
N GLU A 221 5.11 -18.15 -19.01
CA GLU A 221 3.86 -17.91 -18.29
C GLU A 221 4.03 -18.08 -16.78
N ILE A 222 3.53 -17.10 -16.04
CA ILE A 222 3.60 -17.05 -14.58
C ILE A 222 2.25 -17.48 -14.03
N LEU A 223 2.24 -18.57 -13.25
CA LEU A 223 1.05 -19.12 -12.62
C LEU A 223 1.24 -19.20 -11.10
N PRO A 224 0.15 -19.11 -10.31
CA PRO A 224 0.22 -19.44 -8.90
C PRO A 224 0.66 -20.89 -8.72
N ASP A 225 1.46 -21.14 -7.69
CA ASP A 225 1.88 -22.50 -7.34
C ASP A 225 0.65 -23.33 -6.89
N PRO A 226 0.35 -24.48 -7.55
CA PRO A 226 -0.78 -25.33 -7.19
C PRO A 226 -0.57 -26.09 -5.87
N ASN A 227 0.69 -26.33 -5.49
CA ASN A 227 1.10 -27.13 -4.35
C ASN A 227 1.35 -26.26 -3.12
N GLU A 228 1.68 -24.97 -3.30
CA GLU A 228 1.90 -24.03 -2.20
C GLU A 228 1.10 -22.74 -2.36
N LEU A 229 0.05 -22.54 -1.55
CA LEU A 229 -0.71 -21.30 -1.60
C LEU A 229 0.09 -20.11 -1.06
N SER A 230 -0.16 -18.94 -1.65
CA SER A 230 0.31 -17.66 -1.13
C SER A 230 -0.36 -17.36 0.21
N SER A 231 0.38 -16.75 1.14
CA SER A 231 -0.07 -16.54 2.51
C SER A 231 0.41 -15.21 3.09
N ILE A 232 -0.10 -14.86 4.26
CA ILE A 232 0.23 -13.61 4.94
C ILE A 232 0.42 -13.84 6.44
N ASN A 233 1.46 -13.23 7.00
CA ASN A 233 1.69 -13.24 8.43
C ASN A 233 1.02 -12.03 9.09
N VAL A 234 -0.23 -12.22 9.50
CA VAL A 234 -1.04 -11.16 10.12
C VAL A 234 -0.45 -10.64 11.44
N LYS A 235 0.32 -11.46 12.17
CA LYS A 235 0.90 -11.08 13.48
C LYS A 235 1.99 -10.02 13.37
N SER A 236 2.61 -9.87 12.20
CA SER A 236 3.69 -8.91 11.98
C SER A 236 3.18 -7.59 11.41
N PHE A 237 1.86 -7.37 11.38
CA PHE A 237 1.28 -6.15 10.84
C PHE A 237 1.58 -4.95 11.76
N VAL A 238 2.16 -3.89 11.19
CA VAL A 238 2.54 -2.70 11.98
C VAL A 238 1.34 -1.81 12.26
N ASP A 239 0.47 -1.63 11.26
CA ASP A 239 -0.58 -0.61 11.26
C ASP A 239 -1.94 -1.14 11.76
N GLU A 240 -1.90 -2.00 12.80
CA GLU A 240 -3.10 -2.66 13.35
C GLU A 240 -4.07 -1.67 14.05
N GLN A 241 -3.59 -0.47 14.39
CA GLN A 241 -4.40 0.55 15.06
C GLN A 241 -5.38 1.23 14.09
N GLU A 242 -4.97 1.45 12.84
CA GLU A 242 -5.82 2.07 11.81
C GLU A 242 -6.51 1.00 10.94
N TRP A 243 -5.87 -0.15 10.75
CA TRP A 243 -6.32 -1.18 9.82
C TRP A 243 -6.51 -2.54 10.49
N HIS A 244 -7.34 -3.38 9.87
CA HIS A 244 -7.53 -4.77 10.20
C HIS A 244 -7.16 -5.61 8.98
N LEU A 245 -6.02 -6.28 9.05
CA LEU A 245 -5.51 -7.15 8.00
C LEU A 245 -6.23 -8.50 8.02
N HIS A 246 -6.65 -8.97 6.84
CA HIS A 246 -7.32 -10.26 6.69
C HIS A 246 -6.33 -11.39 6.37
N ASP A 247 -6.66 -12.62 6.80
CA ASP A 247 -5.83 -13.81 6.58
C ASP A 247 -5.82 -14.25 5.10
N HIS A 248 -6.85 -13.88 4.33
CA HIS A 248 -6.99 -14.35 2.96
C HIS A 248 -6.14 -13.56 1.97
N VAL A 249 -5.43 -14.31 1.14
CA VAL A 249 -4.69 -13.79 -0.02
C VAL A 249 -5.39 -14.24 -1.29
N GLU A 250 -5.62 -13.30 -2.20
CA GLU A 250 -6.16 -13.56 -3.54
C GLU A 250 -5.04 -13.48 -4.57
N THR A 251 -5.07 -14.35 -5.57
CA THR A 251 -4.10 -14.34 -6.66
C THR A 251 -4.84 -14.25 -7.98
N ARG A 252 -4.41 -13.33 -8.84
CA ARG A 252 -4.97 -13.09 -10.17
C ARG A 252 -3.85 -13.05 -11.20
N THR A 253 -4.00 -13.81 -12.27
CA THR A 253 -3.12 -13.72 -13.45
C THR A 253 -3.67 -12.66 -14.39
N LYS A 254 -2.79 -11.81 -14.92
CA LYS A 254 -3.11 -10.78 -15.90
C LYS A 254 -2.05 -10.76 -16.99
N ILE A 255 -2.47 -10.54 -18.22
CA ILE A 255 -1.55 -10.28 -19.33
C ILE A 255 -1.47 -8.77 -19.50
N THR A 256 -0.27 -8.21 -19.36
CA THR A 256 -0.01 -6.77 -19.49
C THR A 256 0.74 -6.52 -20.80
N THR A 257 0.30 -5.54 -21.58
CA THR A 257 0.99 -5.16 -22.81
C THR A 257 2.03 -4.11 -22.46
N SER A 258 3.30 -4.30 -22.85
CA SER A 258 4.29 -3.23 -22.73
C SER A 258 4.04 -2.19 -23.83
N GLU A 259 3.68 -0.97 -23.43
CA GLU A 259 3.43 0.14 -24.38
C GLU A 259 4.73 0.82 -24.83
N TYR A 260 5.85 0.54 -24.15
CA TYR A 260 7.14 1.22 -24.36
C TYR A 260 8.09 0.48 -25.32
N SER A 261 7.81 -0.78 -25.67
CA SER A 261 8.63 -1.53 -26.62
C SER A 261 8.14 -1.30 -28.06
N SER A 262 9.07 -1.02 -28.98
CA SER A 262 8.78 -0.81 -30.40
C SER A 262 8.09 -2.01 -31.06
N ALA A 263 8.26 -3.20 -30.47
CA ALA A 263 7.42 -4.36 -30.73
C ALA A 263 6.48 -4.54 -29.53
N LYS A 264 5.16 -4.53 -29.78
CA LYS A 264 4.09 -4.69 -28.77
C LYS A 264 4.12 -6.10 -28.14
N HIS A 265 5.15 -6.39 -27.36
CA HIS A 265 5.26 -7.64 -26.64
C HIS A 265 4.34 -7.61 -25.42
N LYS A 266 3.55 -8.66 -25.30
CA LYS A 266 2.74 -8.92 -24.11
C LYS A 266 3.63 -9.61 -23.07
N HIS A 267 3.50 -9.22 -21.82
CA HIS A 267 4.18 -9.81 -20.69
C HIS A 267 3.15 -10.46 -19.76
N CYS A 268 3.52 -11.61 -19.21
CA CYS A 268 2.72 -12.26 -18.18
C CYS A 268 2.93 -11.55 -16.83
N SER A 269 1.84 -11.30 -16.13
CA SER A 269 1.84 -10.68 -14.82
C SER A 269 0.99 -11.47 -13.82
N LEU A 270 1.48 -11.59 -12.59
CA LEU A 270 0.79 -12.25 -11.48
C LEU A 270 0.61 -11.23 -10.35
N SER A 271 -0.65 -10.89 -10.07
CA SER A 271 -1.02 -10.00 -8.97
C SER A 271 -1.44 -10.82 -7.75
N ILE A 272 -0.75 -10.63 -6.65
CA ILE A 272 -1.05 -11.24 -5.36
C ILE A 272 -1.56 -10.14 -4.43
N THR A 273 -2.79 -10.25 -3.97
CA THR A 273 -3.50 -9.21 -3.21
C THR A 273 -3.82 -9.67 -1.80
N ALA A 274 -3.35 -8.91 -0.81
CA ALA A 274 -3.76 -9.00 0.59
C ALA A 274 -4.82 -7.93 0.88
N ARG A 275 -5.82 -8.22 1.74
CA ARG A 275 -6.89 -7.25 2.03
C ARG A 275 -6.77 -6.63 3.41
N ALA A 276 -6.87 -5.32 3.51
CA ALA A 276 -6.88 -4.58 4.77
C ALA A 276 -8.16 -3.73 4.89
N SER A 277 -8.92 -3.92 5.98
CA SER A 277 -10.14 -3.14 6.27
C SER A 277 -9.84 -2.01 7.24
N ARG A 278 -10.26 -0.79 6.94
CA ARG A 278 -10.05 0.37 7.82
C ARG A 278 -10.90 0.26 9.09
N ARG A 279 -10.38 0.74 10.23
CA ARG A 279 -11.13 0.86 11.49
C ARG A 279 -11.84 2.23 11.52
N PRO A 280 -13.17 2.29 11.34
CA PRO A 280 -13.88 3.56 11.13
C PRO A 280 -14.11 4.36 12.42
N ALA A 281 -13.85 3.78 13.61
CA ALA A 281 -14.29 4.35 14.89
C ALA A 281 -13.79 5.78 15.13
N PHE A 282 -12.54 6.07 14.77
CA PHE A 282 -11.96 7.42 14.87
C PHE A 282 -12.76 8.43 14.04
N TYR A 283 -13.04 8.11 12.78
CA TYR A 283 -13.77 8.99 11.87
C TYR A 283 -15.24 9.13 12.25
N VAL A 284 -15.87 8.08 12.79
CA VAL A 284 -17.25 8.15 13.28
C VAL A 284 -17.36 9.12 14.46
N TRP A 285 -16.52 8.98 15.48
CA TRP A 285 -16.60 9.84 16.67
C TRP A 285 -16.07 11.26 16.43
N ASN A 286 -14.95 11.42 15.72
CA ASN A 286 -14.32 12.73 15.59
C ASN A 286 -14.87 13.54 14.40
N ILE A 287 -15.48 12.89 13.41
CA ILE A 287 -15.98 13.58 12.22
C ILE A 287 -17.50 13.56 12.16
N LEU A 288 -18.13 12.38 12.16
CA LEU A 288 -19.58 12.29 12.01
C LEU A 288 -20.32 12.88 13.22
N VAL A 289 -19.92 12.51 14.44
CA VAL A 289 -20.55 13.03 15.67
C VAL A 289 -20.27 14.52 15.87
N MET A 290 -19.06 15.00 15.55
CA MET A 290 -18.76 16.44 15.61
C MET A 290 -19.61 17.25 14.62
N MET A 291 -19.78 16.74 13.40
CA MET A 291 -20.68 17.38 12.42
C MET A 291 -22.15 17.30 12.80
N LEU A 292 -22.58 16.22 13.45
CA LEU A 292 -23.92 16.13 14.03
C LEU A 292 -24.15 17.26 15.04
N PHE A 293 -23.19 17.53 15.94
CA PHE A 293 -23.31 18.63 16.89
C PHE A 293 -23.30 20.01 16.22
N ILE A 294 -22.36 20.28 15.31
CA ILE A 294 -22.30 21.56 14.58
C ILE A 294 -23.61 21.81 13.82
N SER A 295 -24.09 20.79 13.10
CA SER A 295 -25.33 20.92 12.32
C SER A 295 -26.58 20.99 13.20
N GLY A 296 -26.61 20.30 14.35
CA GLY A 296 -27.71 20.36 15.31
C GLY A 296 -27.85 21.71 16.01
N LEU A 297 -26.74 22.44 16.22
CA LEU A 297 -26.76 23.77 16.84
C LEU A 297 -27.59 24.79 16.05
N ILE A 298 -27.83 24.58 14.75
CA ILE A 298 -28.67 25.48 13.95
C ILE A 298 -30.09 25.58 14.51
N PHE A 299 -30.60 24.54 15.17
CA PHE A 299 -31.94 24.57 15.76
C PHE A 299 -32.04 25.53 16.94
N SER A 300 -30.91 25.87 17.58
CA SER A 300 -30.88 26.92 18.61
C SER A 300 -31.28 28.30 18.07
N THR A 301 -31.14 28.54 16.76
CA THR A 301 -31.54 29.81 16.15
C THR A 301 -33.05 30.04 16.19
N PHE A 302 -33.86 28.98 16.25
CA PHE A 302 -35.32 29.08 16.39
C PHE A 302 -35.76 29.49 17.80
N ALA A 303 -34.89 29.33 18.81
CA ALA A 303 -35.20 29.76 20.19
C ALA A 303 -35.16 31.30 20.36
N ILE A 304 -34.50 32.00 19.44
CA ILE A 304 -34.44 33.48 19.43
C ILE A 304 -35.73 34.00 18.82
N PRO A 305 -36.40 35.04 19.34
CA PRO A 305 -37.63 35.56 18.76
C PRO A 305 -37.48 36.04 17.30
N THR A 306 -38.54 35.90 16.50
CA THR A 306 -38.59 36.30 15.08
C THR A 306 -38.40 37.81 14.86
N SER A 307 -38.55 38.64 15.90
CA SER A 307 -38.25 40.08 15.83
C SER A 307 -36.76 40.38 15.62
N GLN A 308 -35.86 39.44 15.93
CA GLN A 308 -34.40 39.61 15.87
C GLN A 308 -33.75 38.75 14.77
N ILE A 309 -34.27 38.83 13.54
CA ILE A 309 -33.82 38.01 12.40
C ILE A 309 -32.33 38.23 12.10
N ALA A 310 -31.82 39.46 12.27
CA ALA A 310 -30.42 39.78 12.08
C ALA A 310 -29.49 38.93 12.98
N VAL A 311 -29.90 38.66 14.22
CA VAL A 311 -29.15 37.82 15.16
C VAL A 311 -29.21 36.36 14.73
N ARG A 312 -30.37 35.88 14.30
CA ARG A 312 -30.55 34.51 13.77
C ARG A 312 -29.66 34.24 12.55
N LEU A 313 -29.63 35.15 11.58
CA LEU A 313 -28.80 35.04 10.38
C LEU A 313 -27.31 35.09 10.72
N LYS A 314 -26.89 35.95 11.66
CA LYS A 314 -25.50 36.02 12.12
C LYS A 314 -25.03 34.68 12.71
N LEU A 315 -25.85 34.04 13.55
CA LEU A 315 -25.54 32.72 14.10
C LEU A 315 -25.52 31.64 13.02
N ALA A 316 -26.50 31.66 12.11
CA ALA A 316 -26.58 30.71 11.01
C ALA A 316 -25.35 30.77 10.08
N PHE A 317 -24.92 31.97 9.66
CA PHE A 317 -23.71 32.13 8.86
C PHE A 317 -22.43 31.74 9.61
N THR A 318 -22.38 31.99 10.93
CA THR A 318 -21.26 31.53 11.76
C THR A 318 -21.16 29.99 11.77
N LEU A 319 -22.30 29.30 11.87
CA LEU A 319 -22.36 27.83 11.80
C LEU A 319 -21.98 27.31 10.41
N VAL A 320 -22.42 27.97 9.33
CA VAL A 320 -22.01 27.63 7.96
C VAL A 320 -20.49 27.76 7.80
N LEU A 321 -19.91 28.87 8.26
CA LEU A 321 -18.46 29.08 8.22
C LEU A 321 -17.70 28.04 9.06
N THR A 322 -18.25 27.67 10.21
CA THR A 322 -17.70 26.60 11.07
C THR A 322 -17.71 25.26 10.35
N ALA A 323 -18.81 24.89 9.69
CA ALA A 323 -18.93 23.66 8.91
C ALA A 323 -17.97 23.63 7.70
N VAL A 324 -17.80 24.76 7.00
CA VAL A 324 -16.82 24.90 5.91
C VAL A 324 -15.39 24.72 6.42
N THR A 325 -15.06 25.37 7.54
CA THR A 325 -13.74 25.25 8.17
C THR A 325 -13.48 23.80 8.58
N PHE A 326 -14.47 23.15 9.20
CA PHE A 326 -14.37 21.75 9.57
C PHE A 326 -14.15 20.84 8.37
N LYS A 327 -14.87 21.07 7.25
CA LYS A 327 -14.65 20.35 5.99
C LYS A 327 -13.21 20.49 5.49
N PHE A 328 -12.60 21.68 5.58
CA PHE A 328 -11.21 21.86 5.18
C PHE A 328 -10.24 21.05 6.04
N VAL A 329 -10.48 20.93 7.35
CA VAL A 329 -9.68 20.10 8.25
C VAL A 329 -9.80 18.62 7.87
N VAL A 330 -11.01 18.14 7.60
CA VAL A 330 -11.25 16.76 7.15
C VAL A 330 -10.52 16.45 5.84
N ASN A 331 -10.56 17.38 4.88
CA ASN A 331 -9.90 17.22 3.57
C ASN A 331 -8.37 17.15 3.65
N GLN A 332 -7.74 17.53 4.77
CA GLN A 332 -6.29 17.37 4.94
C GLN A 332 -5.90 15.91 5.23
N SER A 333 -6.85 15.09 5.68
CA SER A 333 -6.62 13.68 6.02
C SER A 333 -6.85 12.73 4.83
N LEU A 334 -7.28 13.25 3.68
CA LEU A 334 -7.62 12.49 2.50
C LEU A 334 -6.85 13.01 1.28
N PRO A 335 -6.42 12.13 0.35
CA PRO A 335 -5.89 12.58 -0.93
C PRO A 335 -6.95 13.31 -1.74
N LYS A 336 -6.50 14.15 -2.68
CA LYS A 336 -7.38 14.91 -3.57
C LYS A 336 -7.98 13.99 -4.64
N ILE A 337 -9.10 13.37 -4.32
CA ILE A 337 -9.82 12.47 -5.24
C ILE A 337 -10.94 13.22 -6.00
N PRO A 338 -11.23 12.82 -7.25
CA PRO A 338 -12.21 13.52 -8.10
C PRO A 338 -13.67 13.18 -7.77
N TYR A 339 -13.92 12.19 -6.89
CA TYR A 339 -15.25 11.73 -6.52
C TYR A 339 -15.53 11.96 -5.04
N LEU A 340 -16.82 11.97 -4.67
CA LEU A 340 -17.27 12.27 -3.32
C LEU A 340 -17.37 10.99 -2.46
N THR A 341 -16.60 10.95 -1.35
CA THR A 341 -16.63 9.85 -0.37
C THR A 341 -17.95 9.83 0.41
N TYR A 342 -18.27 8.73 1.10
CA TYR A 342 -19.45 8.70 1.99
C TYR A 342 -19.39 9.73 3.11
N LEU A 343 -18.18 9.96 3.64
CA LEU A 343 -17.97 10.97 4.64
C LEU A 343 -18.22 12.37 4.07
N ASP A 344 -17.68 12.68 2.90
CA ASP A 344 -17.87 13.99 2.28
C ASP A 344 -19.33 14.25 1.92
N ARG A 345 -20.07 13.23 1.46
CA ARG A 345 -21.52 13.31 1.24
C ARG A 345 -22.24 13.75 2.50
N TYR A 346 -21.92 13.17 3.64
CA TYR A 346 -22.54 13.55 4.92
C TYR A 346 -22.22 14.97 5.33
N VAL A 347 -20.95 15.37 5.26
CA VAL A 347 -20.49 16.73 5.61
C VAL A 347 -21.17 17.76 4.70
N LEU A 348 -21.21 17.51 3.38
CA LEU A 348 -21.85 18.40 2.41
C LEU A 348 -23.37 18.46 2.59
N THR A 349 -24.05 17.34 2.82
CA THR A 349 -25.50 17.34 3.07
C THR A 349 -25.83 18.08 4.35
N SER A 350 -25.05 17.88 5.43
CA SER A 350 -25.21 18.61 6.70
C SER A 350 -24.98 20.11 6.52
N MET A 351 -23.97 20.50 5.73
CA MET A 351 -23.76 21.90 5.35
C MET A 351 -24.92 22.45 4.50
N GLY A 352 -25.47 21.65 3.58
CA GLY A 352 -26.65 22.00 2.80
C GLY A 352 -27.86 22.29 3.68
N PHE A 353 -28.09 21.50 4.73
CA PHE A 353 -29.13 21.77 5.73
C PHE A 353 -28.94 23.12 6.44
N LEU A 354 -27.71 23.47 6.82
CA LEU A 354 -27.41 24.79 7.39
C LEU A 354 -27.79 25.93 6.44
N CYS A 355 -27.48 25.77 5.15
CA CYS A 355 -27.85 26.75 4.12
C CYS A 355 -29.37 26.85 3.95
N ILE A 356 -30.10 25.73 3.90
CA ILE A 356 -31.56 25.71 3.77
C ILE A 356 -32.22 26.46 4.94
N ILE A 357 -31.77 26.21 6.17
CA ILE A 357 -32.31 26.90 7.35
C ILE A 357 -31.93 28.40 7.34
N SER A 358 -30.74 28.75 6.85
CA SER A 358 -30.34 30.15 6.67
C SER A 358 -31.23 30.87 5.64
N ILE A 359 -31.58 30.18 4.54
CA ILE A 359 -32.53 30.70 3.54
C ILE A 359 -33.92 30.85 4.17
N TRP A 360 -34.39 29.88 4.97
CA TRP A 360 -35.66 29.99 5.68
C TRP A 360 -35.73 31.24 6.57
N HIS A 361 -34.71 31.50 7.38
CA HIS A 361 -34.63 32.72 8.20
C HIS A 361 -34.62 34.00 7.36
N SER A 362 -34.02 33.94 6.17
CA SER A 362 -34.04 35.08 5.23
C SER A 362 -35.44 35.30 4.64
N VAL A 363 -36.15 34.23 4.28
CA VAL A 363 -37.53 34.29 3.77
C VAL A 363 -38.49 34.84 4.83
N LEU A 364 -38.31 34.44 6.09
CA LEU A 364 -39.06 35.01 7.22
C LEU A 364 -38.88 36.53 7.34
N ALA A 365 -37.71 37.06 6.98
CA ALA A 365 -37.46 38.50 6.98
C ALA A 365 -38.23 39.26 5.90
N PHE A 366 -38.63 38.60 4.82
CA PHE A 366 -39.39 39.24 3.73
C PHE A 366 -40.90 39.20 3.94
N LEU A 367 -41.40 38.32 4.82
CA LEU A 367 -42.82 38.20 5.14
C LEU A 367 -43.29 39.41 5.96
N HIS A 368 -43.87 40.42 5.30
CA HIS A 368 -44.51 41.59 5.90
C HIS A 368 -45.92 41.22 6.44
N SER A 369 -45.99 40.32 7.41
CA SER A 369 -47.24 39.87 8.05
C SER A 369 -47.19 40.10 9.56
N ASP A 370 -48.33 39.98 10.23
CA ASP A 370 -48.42 40.10 11.69
C ASP A 370 -47.44 39.15 12.40
N ASP A 371 -46.77 39.65 13.43
CA ASP A 371 -45.76 38.91 14.21
C ASP A 371 -46.27 37.56 14.73
N ASN A 372 -47.56 37.48 15.08
CA ASN A 372 -48.20 36.25 15.55
C ASN A 372 -48.29 35.17 14.45
N VAL A 373 -48.56 35.58 13.21
CA VAL A 373 -48.61 34.67 12.06
C VAL A 373 -47.20 34.18 11.73
N VAL A 374 -46.21 35.08 11.73
CA VAL A 374 -44.80 34.74 11.48
C VAL A 374 -44.25 33.76 12.52
N GLN A 375 -44.54 33.96 13.80
CA GLN A 375 -44.14 33.02 14.86
C GLN A 375 -44.80 31.64 14.70
N THR A 376 -46.07 31.61 14.32
CA THR A 376 -46.79 30.34 14.08
C THR A 376 -46.19 29.58 12.90
N VAL A 377 -45.90 30.28 11.80
CA VAL A 377 -45.25 29.71 10.61
C VAL A 377 -43.83 29.22 10.94
N ASP A 378 -43.07 29.96 11.74
CA ASP A 378 -41.72 29.57 12.17
C ASP A 378 -41.74 28.31 13.06
N GLY A 379 -42.75 28.17 13.93
CA GLY A 379 -42.97 26.96 14.73
C GLY A 379 -43.24 25.73 13.87
N TYR A 380 -44.07 25.85 12.82
CA TYR A 380 -44.26 24.78 11.84
C TYR A 380 -42.97 24.48 11.05
N GLY A 381 -42.20 25.50 10.71
CA GLY A 381 -40.88 25.37 10.08
C GLY A 381 -39.91 24.55 10.95
N LEU A 382 -39.82 24.88 12.24
CA LEU A 382 -39.00 24.13 13.20
C LEU A 382 -39.40 22.65 13.26
N LEU A 383 -40.69 22.35 13.37
CA LEU A 383 -41.18 20.98 13.41
C LEU A 383 -40.85 20.22 12.12
N ALA A 384 -41.10 20.84 10.95
CA ALA A 384 -40.84 20.22 9.66
C ALA A 384 -39.34 19.96 9.42
N PHE A 385 -38.49 20.97 9.63
CA PHE A 385 -37.03 20.81 9.47
C PHE A 385 -36.43 19.89 10.53
N GLY A 386 -36.97 19.90 11.76
CA GLY A 386 -36.54 19.01 12.84
C GLY A 386 -36.86 17.54 12.53
N ILE A 387 -38.07 17.23 12.04
CA ILE A 387 -38.45 15.87 11.61
C ILE A 387 -37.58 15.44 10.42
N LEU A 388 -37.42 16.31 9.42
CA LEU A 388 -36.62 15.99 8.23
C LEU A 388 -35.14 15.72 8.60
N TYR A 389 -34.56 16.54 9.45
CA TYR A 389 -33.18 16.38 9.91
C TYR A 389 -33.01 15.11 10.77
N THR A 390 -33.90 14.87 11.74
CA THR A 390 -33.82 13.67 12.59
C THR A 390 -34.01 12.40 11.77
N LEU A 391 -34.95 12.38 10.82
CA LEU A 391 -35.15 11.27 9.89
C LEU A 391 -33.91 11.05 9.01
N PHE A 392 -33.34 12.13 8.45
CA PHE A 392 -32.10 12.06 7.67
C PHE A 392 -30.94 11.45 8.48
N GLN A 393 -30.74 11.91 9.72
CA GLN A 393 -29.69 11.38 10.60
C GLN A 393 -29.92 9.90 10.91
N ILE A 394 -31.14 9.52 11.32
CA ILE A 394 -31.47 8.12 11.63
C ILE A 394 -31.24 7.21 10.42
N LEU A 395 -31.73 7.60 9.24
CA LEU A 395 -31.54 6.83 8.01
C LEU A 395 -30.07 6.71 7.64
N TYR A 396 -29.29 7.79 7.78
CA TYR A 396 -27.87 7.78 7.49
C TYR A 396 -27.10 6.85 8.45
N TYR A 397 -27.33 6.95 9.77
CA TYR A 397 -26.70 6.08 10.75
C TYR A 397 -27.13 4.61 10.58
N LEU A 398 -28.40 4.34 10.26
CA LEU A 398 -28.88 3.00 9.94
C LEU A 398 -28.19 2.45 8.69
N PHE A 399 -28.10 3.24 7.62
CA PHE A 399 -27.39 2.87 6.40
C PHE A 399 -25.93 2.54 6.68
N VAL A 400 -25.23 3.38 7.43
CA VAL A 400 -23.83 3.17 7.84
C VAL A 400 -23.69 1.87 8.64
N TYR A 401 -24.58 1.65 9.61
CA TYR A 401 -24.58 0.45 10.43
C TYR A 401 -24.76 -0.82 9.58
N VAL A 402 -25.76 -0.83 8.70
CA VAL A 402 -26.04 -1.96 7.79
C VAL A 402 -24.89 -2.19 6.80
N ALA A 403 -24.37 -1.13 6.19
CA ALA A 403 -23.24 -1.21 5.26
C ALA A 403 -21.99 -1.78 5.94
N THR A 404 -21.70 -1.35 7.17
CA THR A 404 -20.58 -1.86 7.97
C THR A 404 -20.74 -3.35 8.29
N LEU A 405 -21.95 -3.76 8.72
CA LEU A 405 -22.24 -5.17 9.00
C LEU A 405 -22.11 -6.04 7.74
N TYR A 406 -22.67 -5.57 6.62
CA TYR A 406 -22.61 -6.29 5.35
C TYR A 406 -21.16 -6.53 4.91
N LYS A 407 -20.31 -5.49 4.96
CA LYS A 407 -18.88 -5.61 4.61
C LYS A 407 -18.14 -6.57 5.54
N ARG A 408 -18.35 -6.44 6.86
CA ARG A 408 -17.73 -7.34 7.84
C ARG A 408 -18.12 -8.81 7.58
N GLN A 409 -19.39 -9.08 7.30
CA GLN A 409 -19.84 -10.44 6.97
C GLN A 409 -19.23 -10.97 5.67
N LYS A 410 -19.10 -10.11 4.63
CA LYS A 410 -18.46 -10.47 3.37
C LYS A 410 -17.02 -10.92 3.60
N MET A 411 -16.24 -10.17 4.37
CA MET A 411 -14.84 -10.51 4.65
C MET A 411 -14.70 -11.78 5.47
N VAL A 412 -15.54 -11.98 6.50
CA VAL A 412 -15.56 -13.24 7.28
C VAL A 412 -15.84 -14.46 6.40
N ARG A 413 -16.71 -14.34 5.38
CA ARG A 413 -16.96 -15.43 4.43
C ARG A 413 -15.73 -15.73 3.57
N LEU A 414 -14.99 -14.71 3.15
CA LEU A 414 -13.76 -14.88 2.37
C LEU A 414 -12.66 -15.53 3.21
N ASP A 415 -12.48 -15.10 4.46
CA ASP A 415 -11.52 -15.70 5.40
C ASP A 415 -11.83 -17.18 5.63
N LYS A 416 -13.12 -17.55 5.82
CA LYS A 416 -13.54 -18.95 5.95
C LYS A 416 -13.23 -19.77 4.69
N LYS A 417 -13.52 -19.24 3.49
CA LYS A 417 -13.20 -19.93 2.22
C LYS A 417 -11.70 -20.16 2.06
N HIS A 418 -10.87 -19.18 2.43
CA HIS A 418 -9.43 -19.29 2.35
C HIS A 418 -8.89 -20.35 3.33
N LYS A 419 -9.37 -20.38 4.57
CA LYS A 419 -9.02 -21.42 5.57
C LYS A 419 -9.36 -22.82 5.09
N ILE A 420 -10.51 -23.00 4.44
CA ILE A 420 -10.88 -24.29 3.84
C ILE A 420 -9.92 -24.68 2.71
N ARG A 421 -9.51 -23.74 1.84
CA ARG A 421 -8.54 -24.02 0.77
C ARG A 421 -7.18 -24.45 1.32
N LEU A 422 -6.70 -23.76 2.36
CA LEU A 422 -5.46 -24.13 3.06
C LEU A 422 -5.56 -25.54 3.66
N ALA A 423 -6.67 -25.86 4.34
CA ALA A 423 -6.87 -27.18 4.93
C ALA A 423 -6.91 -28.31 3.89
N ILE A 424 -7.59 -28.08 2.74
CA ILE A 424 -7.62 -29.06 1.64
C ILE A 424 -6.21 -29.29 1.07
N GLN A 425 -5.41 -28.23 0.94
CA GLN A 425 -4.04 -28.34 0.46
C GLN A 425 -3.14 -29.10 1.44
N ASP A 426 -3.26 -28.82 2.74
CA ASP A 426 -2.50 -29.50 3.79
C ASP A 426 -2.84 -31.01 3.85
N GLN A 427 -4.12 -31.35 3.71
CA GLN A 427 -4.56 -32.74 3.56
C GLN A 427 -3.97 -33.42 2.32
N ARG A 428 -3.90 -32.72 1.17
CA ARG A 428 -3.29 -33.27 -0.06
C ARG A 428 -1.80 -33.53 0.13
N LYS A 429 -1.07 -32.59 0.75
CA LYS A 429 0.36 -32.77 1.09
C LYS A 429 0.56 -33.96 2.02
N THR A 430 -0.23 -34.05 3.08
CA THR A 430 -0.16 -35.16 4.04
C THR A 430 -0.49 -36.51 3.39
N ALA A 431 -1.49 -36.54 2.50
CA ALA A 431 -1.87 -37.76 1.78
C ALA A 431 -0.78 -38.22 0.80
N SER A 432 -0.13 -37.30 0.07
CA SER A 432 1.04 -37.60 -0.77
C SER A 432 2.18 -38.16 0.09
N LEU A 433 2.52 -37.50 1.20
CA LEU A 433 3.58 -37.97 2.11
C LEU A 433 3.31 -39.37 2.68
N CYS A 434 2.06 -39.67 3.05
CA CYS A 434 1.65 -40.99 3.53
C CYS A 434 1.73 -42.05 2.43
N PHE A 435 1.34 -41.71 1.20
CA PHE A 435 1.45 -42.62 0.05
C PHE A 435 2.92 -42.94 -0.25
N ASP A 436 3.80 -41.95 -0.20
CA ASP A 436 5.25 -42.11 -0.41
C ASP A 436 5.87 -43.01 0.65
N ASN A 437 5.54 -42.78 1.92
CA ASN A 437 6.01 -43.63 3.01
C ASN A 437 5.53 -45.08 2.83
N HIS A 438 4.30 -45.29 2.37
CA HIS A 438 3.78 -46.64 2.11
C HIS A 438 4.44 -47.30 0.89
N ALA A 439 4.68 -46.55 -0.19
CA ALA A 439 5.40 -47.03 -1.37
C ALA A 439 6.87 -47.38 -1.07
N ARG A 440 7.53 -46.59 -0.22
CA ARG A 440 8.90 -46.83 0.24
C ARG A 440 9.00 -48.09 1.09
N VAL A 441 8.10 -48.27 2.06
CA VAL A 441 8.00 -49.50 2.89
C VAL A 441 7.76 -50.72 2.01
N LYS A 442 6.89 -50.62 0.99
CA LYS A 442 6.60 -51.73 0.08
C LYS A 442 7.81 -52.10 -0.78
N THR A 443 8.55 -51.11 -1.28
CA THR A 443 9.80 -51.32 -2.04
C THR A 443 10.88 -51.98 -1.18
N GLU A 444 11.07 -51.52 0.07
CA GLU A 444 12.00 -52.13 1.03
C GLU A 444 11.59 -53.58 1.39
N THR A 445 10.30 -53.85 1.54
CA THR A 445 9.78 -55.20 1.80
C THR A 445 10.00 -56.15 0.61
N ILE A 446 9.88 -55.66 -0.62
CA ILE A 446 10.12 -56.45 -1.84
C ILE A 446 11.62 -56.73 -2.03
N LEU A 447 12.50 -55.77 -1.74
CA LEU A 447 13.96 -55.95 -1.77
C LEU A 447 14.49 -56.86 -0.64
N ALA A 448 13.78 -56.95 0.48
CA ALA A 448 14.10 -57.85 1.59
C ALA A 448 13.61 -59.30 1.39
N SER A 449 12.90 -59.61 0.29
CA SER A 449 12.45 -60.97 0.00
C SER A 449 13.63 -61.86 -0.46
N PRO A 450 13.86 -63.05 0.13
CA PRO A 450 14.97 -63.90 -0.26
C PRO A 450 14.76 -64.46 -1.67
N LYS A 451 15.75 -64.27 -2.56
CA LYS A 451 15.81 -64.96 -3.86
C LYS A 451 15.67 -66.47 -3.64
N ARG A 452 14.57 -67.08 -4.10
CA ARG A 452 14.41 -68.54 -4.18
C ARG A 452 15.51 -69.10 -5.08
N THR A 453 16.48 -69.79 -4.49
CA THR A 453 17.47 -70.60 -5.19
C THR A 453 16.79 -71.80 -5.86
N PRO A 454 17.14 -72.17 -7.11
CA PRO A 454 16.59 -73.36 -7.76
C PRO A 454 17.12 -74.64 -7.07
N LYS A 455 16.23 -75.58 -6.75
CA LYS A 455 16.57 -76.87 -6.14
C LYS A 455 17.46 -77.71 -7.07
N PRO A 456 18.51 -78.40 -6.57
CA PRO A 456 19.31 -79.30 -7.39
C PRO A 456 18.59 -80.64 -7.61
N ARG A 457 18.71 -81.19 -8.82
CA ARG A 457 18.30 -82.57 -9.17
C ARG A 457 19.14 -83.57 -8.37
N THR A 458 18.49 -84.36 -7.53
CA THR A 458 19.08 -85.54 -6.87
C THR A 458 19.20 -86.70 -7.85
N SER A 459 20.43 -87.14 -8.10
CA SER A 459 20.78 -88.43 -8.69
C SER A 459 20.56 -89.56 -7.68
N LEU A 460 19.83 -90.60 -8.08
CA LEU A 460 19.66 -91.86 -7.33
C LEU A 460 20.91 -92.75 -7.51
N PRO A 461 21.45 -93.37 -6.45
CA PRO A 461 22.43 -94.45 -6.58
C PRO A 461 21.70 -95.78 -6.80
N GLY A 462 22.27 -96.63 -7.66
CA GLY A 462 21.82 -98.01 -7.81
C GLY A 462 22.17 -98.86 -6.58
N ILE A 463 21.40 -99.92 -6.35
CA ILE A 463 21.84 -101.21 -5.80
C ILE A 463 20.86 -102.29 -6.28
N SER A 464 21.47 -103.40 -6.67
CA SER A 464 20.94 -104.71 -7.06
C SER A 464 20.02 -105.40 -6.04
N ARG A 465 18.93 -106.01 -6.50
CA ARG A 465 18.77 -107.47 -6.67
C ARG A 465 17.44 -107.78 -7.35
#